data_AF-A0A9W5Z2Z1-F1
#
_entry.id   AF-A0A9W5Z2Z1-F1
#
_cell.length_a   1.000
_cell.length_b   1.000
_cell.length_c   1.000
_cell.angle_alpha   90.00
_cell.angle_beta   90.00
_cell.angle_gamma   90.00
#
_symmetry.space_group_name_H-M   'P 1'
#
loop_
_entity.id
_entity.type
_entity.pdbx_description
1 polymer ?
#
loop_
_entity_poly.entity_id
_entity_poly.type
_entity_poly.pdbx_seq_one_letter_code
_entity_poly.pdbx_strand_id
1 'polypeptide(L)'
;MRSEDTRVFPFTTFHTVRGGVFWYSLSFIPISESRTSVRIDLYSHKKMRSPTSSVTAERLFSKFANCVQNLETKLPSHSETPTLPTNITSASNPADIDTQREILEAIKSHAKLEKQLGTEVFPATRRPRANARFEQAEQ
;
A
#
# COMPACT_ATOMS: atom_id res chain seq x y z
N MET A 1 8.86 -8.06 27.39
CA MET A 1 7.77 -7.11 27.16
C MET A 1 7.56 -6.99 25.65
N ARG A 2 6.33 -7.22 25.17
CA ARG A 2 5.97 -7.08 23.75
C ARG A 2 6.08 -5.60 23.35
N SER A 3 6.71 -5.32 22.21
CA SER A 3 6.65 -4.01 21.56
C SER A 3 5.22 -3.81 21.07
N GLU A 4 4.55 -2.74 21.51
CA GLU A 4 3.26 -2.35 20.97
C GLU A 4 3.51 -1.45 19.76
N ASP A 5 3.40 -2.03 18.58
CA ASP A 5 3.56 -1.31 17.32
C ASP A 5 2.24 -0.62 16.98
N THR A 6 2.24 0.71 16.96
CA THR A 6 1.06 1.49 16.58
C THR A 6 1.13 1.83 15.10
N ARG A 7 0.16 1.35 14.32
CA ARG A 7 0.06 1.63 12.87
C ARG A 7 -0.82 2.86 12.65
N VAL A 8 -0.25 3.90 12.07
CA VAL A 8 -0.98 5.10 11.65
C VAL A 8 -1.14 5.05 10.14
N PHE A 9 -2.37 4.78 9.70
CA PHE A 9 -2.72 4.74 8.29
C PHE A 9 -2.43 6.09 7.61
N PRO A 10 -1.91 6.13 6.37
CA PRO A 10 -1.66 4.99 5.46
C PRO A 10 -0.24 4.41 5.50
N PHE A 11 0.75 5.13 6.03
CA PHE A 11 2.14 4.82 5.74
C PHE A 11 3.13 5.03 6.88
N THR A 12 2.65 5.37 8.08
CA THR A 12 3.52 5.62 9.24
C THR A 12 3.29 4.59 10.34
N THR A 13 4.37 4.10 10.91
CA THR A 13 4.34 3.17 12.04
C THR A 13 5.16 3.73 13.18
N PHE A 14 4.70 3.52 14.40
CA PHE A 14 5.40 3.93 15.62
C PHE A 14 5.81 2.70 16.41
N HIS A 15 7.05 2.71 16.84
CA HIS A 15 7.67 1.60 17.56
C HIS A 15 8.32 2.11 18.84
N THR A 16 8.20 1.34 19.91
CA THR A 16 8.81 1.66 21.20
C THR A 16 9.98 0.72 21.49
N VAL A 17 11.08 1.25 22.00
CA VAL A 17 12.32 0.51 22.25
C VAL A 17 12.78 0.77 23.69
N ARG A 18 13.25 -0.30 24.38
CA ARG A 18 13.77 -0.26 25.75
C ARG A 18 12.81 0.38 26.76
N GLY A 19 11.69 -0.28 27.04
CA GLY A 19 10.81 0.11 28.15
C GLY A 19 10.23 1.53 28.07
N GLY A 20 10.09 2.09 26.86
CA GLY A 20 9.52 3.43 26.63
C GLY A 20 10.54 4.59 26.65
N VAL A 21 11.84 4.31 26.77
CA VAL A 21 12.88 5.36 26.77
C VAL A 21 13.10 5.98 25.38
N PHE A 22 12.97 5.16 24.34
CA PHE A 22 13.05 5.60 22.95
C PHE A 22 11.81 5.14 22.20
N TRP A 23 11.36 5.97 21.28
CA TRP A 23 10.41 5.56 20.26
C TRP A 23 10.85 6.09 18.90
N TYR A 24 10.50 5.42 17.83
CA TYR A 24 10.78 5.89 16.48
C TYR A 24 9.55 5.79 15.60
N SER A 25 9.43 6.71 14.66
CA SER A 25 8.48 6.61 13.55
C SER A 25 9.19 6.06 12.32
N LEU A 26 8.47 5.27 11.54
CA LEU A 26 8.89 4.79 10.23
C LEU A 26 7.80 5.14 9.23
N SER A 27 8.13 5.98 8.26
CA SER A 27 7.19 6.47 7.24
C SER A 27 7.64 6.08 5.84
N PHE A 28 6.72 5.55 5.05
CA PHE A 28 6.94 5.14 3.66
C PHE A 28 6.24 6.11 2.71
N ILE A 29 6.99 6.90 1.96
CA ILE A 29 6.44 7.92 1.06
C ILE A 29 6.66 7.44 -0.38
N PRO A 30 5.62 6.97 -1.08
CA PRO A 30 5.75 6.55 -2.48
C PRO A 30 6.19 7.74 -3.34
N ILE A 31 7.23 7.55 -4.16
CA ILE A 31 7.71 8.54 -5.14
C ILE A 31 7.30 8.11 -6.55
N SER A 32 7.39 6.81 -6.85
CA SER A 32 6.94 6.20 -8.11
C SER A 32 6.53 4.74 -7.88
N GLU A 33 6.04 4.07 -8.93
CA GLU A 33 5.73 2.63 -8.92
C GLU A 33 6.90 1.73 -8.46
N SER A 34 8.13 2.20 -8.66
CA SER A 34 9.37 1.47 -8.38
C SER A 34 10.22 2.11 -7.29
N ARG A 35 9.77 3.22 -6.68
CA ARG A 35 10.57 3.98 -5.70
C ARG A 35 9.73 4.46 -4.53
N THR A 36 10.19 4.14 -3.33
CA THR A 36 9.62 4.63 -2.08
C THR A 36 10.72 5.31 -1.27
N SER A 37 10.47 6.53 -0.81
CA SER A 37 11.31 7.17 0.20
C SER A 37 10.94 6.64 1.58
N VAL A 38 11.95 6.28 2.37
CA VAL A 38 11.73 5.83 3.74
C VAL A 38 12.33 6.84 4.70
N ARG A 39 11.49 7.35 5.60
CA ARG A 39 11.87 8.29 6.65
C ARG A 39 11.82 7.62 8.01
N ILE A 40 12.86 7.84 8.81
CA ILE A 40 12.97 7.37 10.19
C ILE A 40 13.19 8.56 11.10
N ASP A 41 12.29 8.81 12.04
CA ASP A 41 12.49 9.81 13.09
C ASP A 41 12.67 9.10 14.43
N LEU A 42 13.76 9.39 15.15
CA LEU A 42 14.04 8.84 16.47
C LEU A 42 13.74 9.88 17.56
N TYR A 43 13.00 9.47 18.58
CA TYR A 43 12.57 10.32 19.68
C TYR A 43 12.96 9.72 21.03
N SER A 44 13.15 10.58 22.02
CA SER A 44 13.34 10.20 23.42
C SER A 44 12.77 11.26 24.35
N HIS A 45 12.20 10.83 25.47
CA HIS A 45 11.74 11.75 26.52
C HIS A 45 12.88 12.18 27.46
N LYS A 46 14.06 11.53 27.40
CA LYS A 46 15.21 11.89 28.23
C LYS A 46 15.90 13.10 27.60
N LYS A 47 16.08 14.17 28.38
CA LYS A 47 16.86 15.35 27.97
C LYS A 47 18.29 14.90 27.68
N MET A 48 18.64 14.72 26.40
CA MET A 48 19.97 14.29 25.97
C MET A 48 20.97 15.40 26.30
N ARG A 49 21.74 15.21 27.38
CA ARG A 49 22.78 16.17 27.80
C ARG A 49 24.07 16.06 26.97
N SER A 50 24.16 15.18 25.97
CA SER A 50 25.38 15.01 25.16
C SER A 50 25.11 14.21 23.87
N PRO A 51 26.04 14.16 22.89
CA PRO A 51 25.83 13.58 21.55
C PRO A 51 25.77 12.04 21.52
N THR A 52 25.57 11.39 22.67
CA THR A 52 25.39 9.93 22.83
C THR A 52 24.15 9.38 22.10
N SER A 53 23.33 10.25 21.50
CA SER A 53 22.32 9.93 20.48
C SER A 53 22.86 9.14 19.29
N SER A 54 24.12 9.37 18.91
CA SER A 54 24.65 8.86 17.64
C SER A 54 24.69 7.34 17.58
N VAL A 55 25.24 6.65 18.58
CA VAL A 55 25.50 5.20 18.50
C VAL A 55 24.20 4.37 18.41
N THR A 56 23.16 4.79 19.13
CA THR A 56 21.87 4.06 19.09
C THR A 56 21.12 4.34 17.79
N ALA A 57 21.15 5.59 17.31
CA ALA A 57 20.55 5.98 16.03
C ALA A 57 21.27 5.31 14.84
N GLU A 58 22.61 5.32 14.83
CA GLU A 58 23.42 4.67 13.80
C GLU A 58 23.17 3.17 13.76
N ARG A 59 23.15 2.50 14.92
CA ARG A 59 22.85 1.07 14.98
C ARG A 59 21.45 0.75 14.48
N LEU A 60 20.47 1.61 14.73
CA LEU A 60 19.11 1.46 14.21
C LEU A 60 19.11 1.62 12.69
N PHE A 61 19.76 2.67 12.18
CA PHE A 61 19.84 2.97 10.76
C PHE A 61 20.56 1.85 9.98
N SER A 62 21.70 1.35 10.47
CA SER A 62 22.41 0.23 9.83
C SER A 62 21.56 -1.04 9.80
N LYS A 63 20.83 -1.36 10.87
CA LYS A 63 19.92 -2.51 10.89
C LYS A 63 18.79 -2.34 9.87
N PHE A 64 18.23 -1.14 9.77
CA PHE A 64 17.17 -0.84 8.83
C PHE A 64 17.67 -0.97 7.38
N ALA A 65 18.80 -0.35 7.05
CA ALA A 65 19.41 -0.42 5.73
C ALA A 65 19.68 -1.88 5.30
N ASN A 66 20.25 -2.70 6.21
CA ASN A 66 20.45 -4.12 5.95
C ASN A 66 19.14 -4.88 5.73
N CYS A 67 18.06 -4.50 6.43
CA CYS A 67 16.76 -5.14 6.26
C CYS A 67 16.17 -4.81 4.87
N VAL A 68 16.23 -3.54 4.45
CA VAL A 68 15.79 -3.11 3.12
C VAL A 68 16.57 -3.84 2.03
N GLN A 69 17.90 -3.86 2.11
CA GLN A 69 18.73 -4.54 1.12
C GLN A 69 18.41 -6.03 1.01
N ASN A 70 18.17 -6.70 2.14
CA ASN A 70 17.75 -8.11 2.16
C ASN A 70 16.35 -8.35 1.60
N LEU A 71 15.46 -7.36 1.68
CA LEU A 71 14.13 -7.46 1.06
C LEU A 71 14.23 -7.26 -0.46
N GLU A 72 15.04 -6.31 -0.90
CA GLU A 72 15.29 -6.06 -2.32
C GLU A 72 15.93 -7.27 -3.01
N THR A 73 16.89 -7.96 -2.36
CA THR A 73 17.51 -9.16 -2.94
C THR A 73 16.58 -10.38 -3.00
N LYS A 74 15.52 -10.41 -2.19
CA LYS A 74 14.53 -11.50 -2.17
C LYS A 74 13.36 -11.29 -3.13
N LEU A 75 13.23 -10.09 -3.71
CA LEU A 75 12.20 -9.78 -4.69
C LEU A 75 12.83 -9.93 -6.09
N PRO A 76 12.83 -11.12 -6.71
CA PRO A 76 13.30 -11.24 -8.09
C PRO A 76 12.47 -10.32 -8.98
N SER A 77 13.14 -9.62 -9.89
CA SER A 77 12.53 -8.81 -10.94
C SER A 77 11.71 -9.73 -11.85
N HIS A 78 10.43 -9.90 -11.53
CA HIS A 78 9.51 -10.74 -12.28
C HIS A 78 9.22 -10.12 -13.65
N SER A 79 9.93 -10.62 -14.66
CA SER A 79 9.65 -10.42 -16.08
C SER A 79 9.37 -11.80 -16.66
N GLU A 80 8.10 -12.23 -16.76
CA GLU A 80 7.71 -13.30 -17.70
C GLU A 80 6.17 -13.42 -17.91
N THR A 81 5.81 -13.87 -19.12
CA THR A 81 4.54 -13.79 -19.86
C THR A 81 3.64 -15.05 -19.68
N PRO A 82 2.37 -15.10 -20.20
CA PRO A 82 1.16 -15.55 -19.47
C PRO A 82 0.76 -17.02 -19.63
N THR A 83 -0.03 -17.50 -18.67
CA THR A 83 -1.17 -18.42 -18.93
C THR A 83 -2.35 -18.05 -18.01
N LEU A 84 -3.56 -17.90 -18.57
CA LEU A 84 -4.84 -17.65 -17.87
C LEU A 84 -5.25 -18.89 -17.04
N PRO A 85 -5.90 -18.79 -15.86
CA PRO A 85 -7.36 -18.56 -15.76
C PRO A 85 -7.86 -17.80 -14.49
N THR A 86 -8.86 -16.92 -14.59
CA THR A 86 -10.30 -17.12 -14.22
C THR A 86 -10.64 -16.91 -12.73
N ASN A 87 -11.37 -15.80 -12.48
CA ASN A 87 -12.23 -15.44 -11.35
C ASN A 87 -11.52 -14.95 -10.06
N ILE A 88 -11.27 -13.63 -9.99
CA ILE A 88 -10.95 -12.89 -8.76
C ILE A 88 -12.04 -13.14 -7.71
N THR A 89 -11.81 -14.10 -6.83
CA THR A 89 -12.56 -14.24 -5.58
C THR A 89 -12.01 -13.20 -4.62
N SER A 90 -12.90 -12.42 -3.99
CA SER A 90 -12.62 -11.17 -3.26
C SER A 90 -11.81 -11.28 -1.96
N ALA A 91 -10.81 -12.16 -1.90
CA ALA A 91 -9.96 -12.38 -0.73
C ALA A 91 -8.47 -12.56 -1.07
N SER A 92 -8.02 -12.21 -2.28
CA SER A 92 -6.60 -12.28 -2.62
C SER A 92 -5.87 -10.98 -2.25
N ASN A 93 -4.65 -11.14 -1.74
CA ASN A 93 -3.79 -10.06 -1.27
C ASN A 93 -3.53 -9.09 -2.44
N PRO A 94 -3.83 -7.78 -2.35
CA PRO A 94 -3.62 -6.85 -3.46
C PRO A 94 -2.15 -6.67 -3.86
N ALA A 95 -1.21 -7.17 -3.05
CA ALA A 95 0.22 -7.25 -3.38
C ALA A 95 0.61 -8.55 -4.11
N ASP A 96 -0.32 -9.49 -4.26
CA ASP A 96 -0.12 -10.70 -5.05
C ASP A 96 -0.12 -10.36 -6.54
N ILE A 97 0.90 -10.83 -7.24
CA ILE A 97 1.18 -10.48 -8.64
C ILE A 97 0.04 -10.98 -9.54
N ASP A 98 -0.51 -12.16 -9.23
CA ASP A 98 -1.60 -12.74 -10.01
C ASP A 98 -2.88 -11.91 -9.85
N THR A 99 -3.15 -11.43 -8.63
CA THR A 99 -4.26 -10.51 -8.34
C THR A 99 -4.11 -9.19 -9.09
N GLN A 100 -2.92 -8.57 -9.09
CA GLN A 100 -2.67 -7.32 -9.81
C GLN A 100 -2.80 -7.50 -11.33
N ARG A 101 -2.33 -8.63 -11.85
CA ARG A 101 -2.46 -8.98 -13.27
C ARG A 101 -3.92 -9.16 -13.66
N GLU A 102 -4.71 -9.84 -12.83
CA GLU A 102 -6.13 -10.05 -13.08
C GLU A 102 -6.90 -8.73 -13.06
N ILE A 103 -6.56 -7.83 -12.13
CA ILE A 103 -7.10 -6.45 -12.09
C ILE A 103 -6.73 -5.70 -13.37
N LEU A 104 -5.48 -5.78 -13.82
CA LEU A 104 -5.04 -5.07 -15.03
C LEU A 104 -5.78 -5.57 -16.28
N GLU A 105 -5.96 -6.89 -16.43
CA GLU A 105 -6.72 -7.44 -17.56
C GLU A 105 -8.20 -7.07 -17.48
N ALA A 106 -8.79 -7.06 -16.29
CA ALA A 106 -10.13 -6.54 -16.09
C ALA A 106 -10.24 -5.07 -16.53
N ILE A 107 -9.30 -4.20 -16.15
CA ILE A 107 -9.26 -2.78 -16.56
C ILE A 107 -9.14 -2.64 -18.08
N LYS A 108 -8.25 -3.40 -18.74
CA LYS A 108 -8.11 -3.36 -20.20
C LYS A 108 -9.38 -3.80 -20.92
N SER A 109 -10.02 -4.86 -20.44
CA SER A 109 -11.28 -5.35 -21.00
C SER A 109 -12.38 -4.29 -20.86
N HIS A 110 -12.44 -3.62 -19.71
CA HIS A 110 -13.37 -2.54 -19.43
C HIS A 110 -13.14 -1.34 -20.36
N ALA A 111 -11.89 -0.88 -20.49
CA ALA A 111 -11.54 0.23 -21.38
C ALA A 111 -11.86 -0.07 -22.85
N LYS A 112 -11.70 -1.34 -23.29
CA LYS A 112 -12.12 -1.76 -24.63
C LYS A 112 -13.63 -1.67 -24.81
N LEU A 113 -14.40 -2.07 -23.81
CA LEU A 113 -15.85 -2.00 -23.81
C LEU A 113 -16.34 -0.54 -23.86
N GLU A 114 -15.78 0.36 -23.05
CA GLU A 114 -16.11 1.80 -23.09
C GLU A 114 -15.80 2.40 -24.46
N LYS A 115 -14.66 2.05 -25.05
CA LYS A 115 -14.30 2.50 -26.40
C LYS A 115 -15.27 1.99 -27.47
N GLN A 116 -15.78 0.77 -27.33
CA GLN A 116 -16.79 0.22 -28.24
C GLN A 116 -18.16 0.88 -28.07
N LEU A 117 -18.53 1.21 -26.84
CA LEU A 117 -19.78 1.90 -26.53
C LEU A 117 -19.72 3.41 -26.80
N GLY A 118 -18.52 3.98 -26.88
CA GLY A 118 -18.30 5.42 -27.04
C GLY A 118 -18.63 6.23 -25.78
N THR A 119 -18.79 5.58 -24.63
CA THR A 119 -19.20 6.20 -23.37
C THR A 119 -18.50 5.55 -22.18
N GLU A 120 -18.10 6.35 -21.19
CA GLU A 120 -17.55 5.87 -19.91
C GLU A 120 -18.59 5.06 -19.12
N VAL A 121 -18.17 3.94 -18.54
CA VAL A 121 -19.00 3.04 -17.75
C VAL A 121 -18.66 3.22 -16.27
N PHE A 122 -19.47 4.04 -15.60
CA PHE A 122 -19.26 4.31 -14.19
C PHE A 122 -19.46 3.04 -13.34
N PRO A 123 -18.60 2.75 -12.35
CA PRO A 123 -18.74 1.59 -11.46
C PRO A 123 -20.09 1.52 -10.73
N ALA A 124 -20.76 2.66 -10.61
CA ALA A 124 -22.05 2.82 -9.96
C ALA A 124 -23.09 3.50 -10.88
N THR A 125 -23.11 3.21 -12.18
CA THR A 125 -24.24 3.64 -13.02
C THR A 125 -25.53 3.01 -12.48
N ARG A 126 -26.38 3.85 -11.89
CA ARG A 126 -27.76 3.45 -11.58
C ARG A 126 -28.42 3.09 -12.90
N ARG A 127 -28.71 1.82 -13.11
CA ARG A 127 -29.63 1.41 -14.17
C ARG A 127 -30.91 2.23 -13.98
N PRO A 128 -31.45 2.85 -15.05
CA PRO A 128 -32.73 3.54 -14.98
C PRO A 128 -33.74 2.57 -14.35
N ARG A 129 -34.36 2.99 -13.25
CA ARG A 129 -35.44 2.20 -12.64
C ARG A 129 -36.65 2.38 -13.54
N ALA A 130 -36.78 1.55 -14.56
CA ALA A 130 -38.04 1.34 -15.26
C ALA A 130 -38.98 0.59 -14.30
N ASN A 131 -39.54 1.32 -13.33
CA ASN A 131 -40.65 0.83 -12.54
C ASN A 131 -41.85 1.72 -12.83
N ALA A 132 -43.06 1.14 -12.78
CA ALA A 132 -44.29 1.83 -13.14
C ALA A 132 -44.54 3.13 -12.33
N ARG A 133 -43.89 3.29 -11.17
CA ARG A 133 -43.95 4.51 -10.36
C ARG A 133 -43.13 5.67 -10.96
N PHE A 134 -42.08 5.40 -11.73
CA PHE A 134 -41.26 6.44 -12.36
C PHE A 134 -41.97 7.06 -13.56
N GLU A 135 -42.70 6.26 -14.35
CA GLU A 135 -43.48 6.73 -15.51
C GLU A 135 -44.67 7.63 -15.11
N GLN A 136 -45.26 7.40 -13.93
CA GLN A 136 -46.36 8.23 -13.42
C GLN A 136 -45.93 9.62 -12.93
N ALA A 137 -44.63 9.86 -12.74
CA ALA A 137 -44.11 11.14 -12.24
C ALA A 137 -43.70 12.10 -13.38
N GLU A 138 -43.71 11.65 -14.64
CA GLU A 138 -43.45 12.46 -15.83
C GLU A 138 -44.72 12.92 -16.57
N GLN A 139 -45.91 12.61 -16.04
CA GLN A 139 -47.21 13.13 -16.50
C GLN A 139 -47.71 14.26 -15.61
#